data_AF-A0A7V9UT35-F1
#
_entry.id   AF-A0A7V9UT35-F1
#
_cell.length_a   1.000
_cell.length_b   1.000
_cell.length_c   1.000
_cell.angle_alpha   90.00
_cell.angle_beta   90.00
_cell.angle_gamma   90.00
#
_symmetry.space_group_name_H-M   'P 1'
#
loop_
_entity.id
_entity.type
_entity.pdbx_description
1 polymer ?
#
loop_
_entity_poly.entity_id
_entity_poly.type
_entity_poly.pdbx_seq_one_letter_code
_entity_poly.pdbx_strand_id
1 'polypeptide(L)'
;MSITITISPKAQSKLEKRAAGFGQDLKTFVRNLLEREAALESLSEVAKPIYRQTNESKISEDDLGNLIDETLAEVRREKPLASR
;
A
#
# COMPACT_ATOMS: atom_id res chain seq x y z
N MET A 1 16.99 -2.91 -18.11
CA MET A 1 17.84 -3.90 -17.41
C MET A 1 17.03 -5.15 -17.14
N SER A 2 17.68 -6.30 -16.94
CA SER A 2 17.02 -7.55 -16.53
C SER A 2 17.67 -8.12 -15.28
N ILE A 3 16.87 -8.74 -14.42
CA ILE A 3 17.31 -9.49 -13.24
C ILE A 3 16.56 -10.83 -13.21
N THR A 4 17.22 -11.86 -12.68
CA THR A 4 16.60 -13.18 -12.47
C THR A 4 16.26 -13.31 -11.00
N ILE A 5 14.99 -13.60 -10.71
CA ILE A 5 14.49 -13.74 -9.34
C ILE A 5 13.98 -15.16 -9.16
N THR A 6 14.56 -15.89 -8.21
CA THR A 6 14.05 -17.20 -7.80
C THR A 6 12.94 -16.97 -6.77
N ILE A 7 11.76 -17.51 -7.05
CA ILE A 7 10.62 -17.46 -6.12
C ILE A 7 10.15 -18.87 -5.79
N SER A 8 9.51 -19.03 -4.64
CA SER A 8 8.94 -20.32 -4.26
C SER A 8 7.81 -20.73 -5.23
N PRO A 9 7.58 -22.04 -5.46
CA PRO A 9 6.49 -22.52 -6.32
C PRO A 9 5.11 -22.00 -5.86
N LYS A 10 4.92 -21.86 -4.55
CA LYS A 10 3.70 -21.29 -3.95
C LYS A 10 3.50 -19.82 -4.33
N ALA A 11 4.57 -19.04 -4.34
CA ALA A 11 4.51 -17.63 -4.74
C ALA A 11 4.23 -17.51 -6.24
N GLN A 12 4.89 -18.32 -7.07
CA GLN A 12 4.65 -18.36 -8.51
C GLN A 12 3.17 -18.65 -8.83
N SER A 13 2.60 -19.71 -8.25
CA SER A 13 1.19 -20.06 -8.48
C SER A 13 0.21 -18.94 -8.07
N LYS A 14 0.50 -18.23 -6.98
CA LYS A 14 -0.31 -17.07 -6.56
C LYS A 14 -0.22 -15.91 -7.55
N LEU A 15 0.98 -15.63 -8.07
CA LEU A 15 1.19 -14.58 -9.05
C LEU A 15 0.53 -14.92 -10.39
N GLU A 16 0.59 -16.17 -10.84
CA GLU A 16 -0.08 -16.63 -12.06
C GLU A 16 -1.59 -16.48 -11.97
N LYS A 17 -2.20 -16.88 -10.85
CA LYS A 17 -3.64 -16.69 -10.62
C LYS A 17 -4.04 -15.22 -10.63
N ARG A 18 -3.22 -14.35 -10.01
CA ARG A 18 -3.45 -12.91 -10.01
C ARG A 18 -3.33 -12.34 -11.43
N ALA A 19 -2.28 -12.68 -12.16
CA ALA A 19 -2.06 -12.25 -13.54
C ALA A 19 -3.24 -12.64 -14.45
N ALA A 20 -3.71 -13.89 -14.34
CA ALA A 20 -4.90 -14.37 -15.04
C ALA A 20 -6.16 -13.56 -14.69
N GLY A 21 -6.33 -13.19 -13.41
CA GLY A 21 -7.43 -12.32 -12.96
C GLY A 21 -7.41 -10.92 -13.58
N PHE A 22 -6.25 -10.44 -14.04
CA PHE A 22 -6.09 -9.19 -14.78
C PHE A 22 -6.03 -9.38 -16.30
N GLY A 23 -6.18 -10.61 -16.80
CA GLY A 23 -6.03 -10.92 -18.23
C GLY A 23 -4.61 -10.72 -18.75
N GLN A 24 -3.60 -10.79 -17.88
CA GLN A 24 -2.19 -10.55 -18.20
C GLN A 24 -1.38 -11.84 -18.08
N ASP A 25 -0.30 -11.95 -18.85
CA ASP A 25 0.70 -12.97 -18.62
C ASP A 25 1.55 -12.65 -17.38
N LEU A 26 2.15 -13.68 -16.78
CA LEU A 26 2.93 -13.55 -15.55
C LEU A 26 4.07 -12.54 -15.66
N LYS A 27 4.78 -12.48 -16.80
CA LYS A 27 5.94 -11.58 -16.95
C LYS A 27 5.49 -10.13 -17.01
N THR A 28 4.45 -9.84 -17.79
CA THR A 28 3.87 -8.50 -17.86
C THR A 28 3.33 -8.06 -16.50
N PHE A 29 2.61 -8.95 -15.81
CA PHE A 29 2.09 -8.67 -14.48
C PHE A 29 3.20 -8.35 -13.47
N VAL A 30 4.25 -9.19 -13.40
CA VAL A 30 5.37 -9.00 -12.47
C VAL A 30 6.18 -7.76 -12.80
N ARG A 31 6.43 -7.46 -14.08
CA ARG A 31 7.09 -6.21 -14.48
C ARG A 31 6.31 -5.00 -13.98
N ASN A 32 5.01 -4.95 -14.26
CA ASN A 32 4.16 -3.83 -13.85
C ASN A 32 4.07 -3.71 -12.32
N LEU A 33 4.06 -4.83 -11.59
CA LEU A 33 4.10 -4.85 -10.14
C LEU A 33 5.41 -4.23 -9.63
N LEU A 34 6.56 -4.64 -10.16
CA LEU A 34 7.86 -4.12 -9.76
C LEU A 34 8.02 -2.63 -10.13
N GLU A 35 7.53 -2.21 -11.28
CA GLU A 35 7.55 -0.80 -11.68
C GLU A 35 6.67 0.06 -10.77
N ARG A 36 5.49 -0.44 -10.36
CA ARG A 36 4.63 0.24 -9.38
C ARG A 36 5.31 0.35 -8.03
N GLU A 37 5.87 -0.74 -7.51
CA GLU A 37 6.58 -0.74 -6.23
C GLU A 37 7.82 0.15 -6.25
N ALA A 38 8.53 0.24 -7.39
CA ALA A 38 9.67 1.14 -7.54
C ALA A 38 9.27 2.61 -7.70
N ALA A 39 8.07 2.88 -8.22
CA ALA A 39 7.53 4.24 -8.39
C ALA A 39 6.85 4.77 -7.12
N LEU A 40 6.46 3.88 -6.20
CA LEU A 40 6.02 4.28 -4.87
C LEU A 40 7.24 4.79 -4.10
N GLU A 41 7.27 6.08 -3.78
CA GLU A 41 8.06 6.59 -2.66
C GLU A 41 7.74 5.67 -1.47
N SER A 42 8.77 5.09 -0.83
CA SER A 42 8.53 4.10 0.21
C SER A 42 7.56 4.68 1.23
N LEU A 43 6.69 3.87 1.82
CA LEU A 43 5.77 4.32 2.89
C LEU A 43 6.52 5.12 3.98
N SER A 44 7.80 4.83 4.21
CA SER A 44 8.68 5.61 5.06
C SER A 44 8.96 7.04 4.55
N GLU A 45 9.02 7.29 3.24
CA GLU A 45 9.11 8.63 2.65
C GLU A 45 7.78 9.39 2.67
N VAL A 46 6.67 8.70 2.35
CA VAL A 46 5.32 9.29 2.40
C VAL A 46 4.93 9.68 3.83
N ALA A 47 5.42 8.96 4.84
CA ALA A 47 5.19 9.26 6.25
C ALA A 47 6.14 10.33 6.84
N LYS A 48 7.24 10.71 6.15
CA LYS A 48 8.19 11.74 6.64
C LYS A 48 7.51 13.08 7.02
N PRO A 49 6.54 13.61 6.27
CA PRO A 49 5.87 14.86 6.62
C PRO A 49 5.07 14.73 7.93
N ILE A 50 4.42 13.58 8.13
CA ILE A 50 3.62 13.29 9.33
C ILE A 50 4.54 13.17 10.54
N TYR A 51 5.66 12.45 10.44
CA TYR A 51 6.66 12.35 11.50
C TYR A 51 7.37 13.68 11.82
N ARG A 52 7.55 14.58 10.84
CA ARG A 52 8.05 15.93 11.10
C ARG A 52 7.02 16.77 11.84
N GLN A 53 5.76 16.74 11.40
CA GLN A 53 4.69 17.49 12.03
C GLN A 53 4.39 17.01 13.46
N THR A 54 4.48 15.73 13.77
CA THR A 54 4.32 15.23 15.16
C THR A 54 5.48 15.62 16.06
N ASN A 55 6.73 15.54 15.57
CA ASN A 55 7.90 15.99 16.33
C ASN A 55 7.88 17.51 16.58
N GLU A 56 7.40 18.31 15.62
CA GLU A 56 7.25 19.76 15.78
C GLU A 56 6.06 20.14 16.67
N SER A 57 4.99 19.33 16.69
CA SER A 57 3.77 19.62 17.44
C SER A 57 3.79 19.10 18.90
N LYS A 58 4.83 18.38 19.34
CA LYS A 58 4.89 17.69 20.65
C LYS A 58 3.66 16.81 20.95
N ILE A 59 3.07 16.25 19.90
CA ILE A 59 1.96 15.31 20.02
C ILE A 59 2.58 13.93 20.20
N SER A 60 2.20 13.19 21.25
CA SER A 60 2.72 11.85 21.51
C SER A 60 2.33 10.91 20.36
N GLU A 61 3.09 9.83 20.12
CA GLU A 61 2.70 8.80 19.14
C GLU A 61 1.30 8.22 19.44
N ASP A 62 0.93 8.14 20.73
CA ASP A 62 -0.39 7.72 21.18
C ASP A 62 -1.50 8.69 20.73
N ASP A 63 -1.22 9.99 20.75
CA ASP A 63 -2.16 11.03 20.34
C ASP A 63 -2.32 11.07 18.81
N LEU A 64 -1.28 10.73 18.06
CA LEU A 64 -1.37 10.56 16.60
C LEU A 64 -2.25 9.36 16.24
N GLY A 65 -2.12 8.25 16.97
CA GLY A 65 -2.98 7.08 16.81
C GLY A 65 -4.45 7.43 17.02
N ASN A 66 -4.75 8.17 18.09
CA ASN A 66 -6.09 8.63 18.41
C ASN A 66 -6.66 9.56 17.32
N LEU A 67 -5.85 10.46 16.76
CA LEU A 67 -6.29 11.38 15.69
C LEU A 67 -6.63 10.62 14.39
N ILE A 68 -5.82 9.63 14.03
CA ILE A 68 -6.06 8.79 12.84
C ILE A 68 -7.35 7.98 13.02
N ASP A 69 -7.56 7.39 14.20
CA ASP A 69 -8.75 6.61 14.51
C ASP A 69 -10.02 7.48 14.52
N GLU A 70 -9.97 8.70 15.07
CA GLU A 70 -11.08 9.66 15.02
C GLU A 70 -11.42 10.07 13.58
N THR A 71 -10.40 10.40 12.78
CA THR A 71 -10.61 10.80 11.37
C THR A 71 -11.19 9.65 10.55
N LEU A 72 -10.71 8.41 10.75
CA LEU A 72 -11.26 7.22 10.11
C LEU A 72 -12.70 6.94 10.54
N ALA A 73 -13.03 7.18 11.82
CA ALA A 73 -14.39 7.05 12.34
C ALA A 73 -15.33 8.12 11.77
N GLU A 74 -14.84 9.33 11.50
CA GLU A 74 -15.61 10.39 10.83
C GLU A 74 -15.89 10.06 9.36
N VAL A 75 -14.87 9.65 8.60
CA VAL A 75 -15.06 9.23 7.19
C VAL A 75 -16.02 8.02 7.09
N ARG A 76 -15.95 7.08 8.04
CA ARG A 76 -16.90 5.95 8.13
C ARG A 76 -18.32 6.38 8.50
N ARG A 77 -18.48 7.46 9.27
CA ARG A 77 -19.79 8.04 9.61
C ARG A 77 -20.38 8.84 8.45
N GLU A 78 -19.55 9.52 7.66
CA GLU A 78 -19.98 10.32 6.51
C GLU A 78 -20.30 9.49 5.26
N LYS A 79 -19.79 8.26 5.15
CA LYS A 79 -20.16 7.30 4.10
C LYS A 79 -21.10 6.22 4.67
N PRO A 80 -22.43 6.43 4.70
CA PRO A 80 -23.32 5.29 4.75
C PRO A 80 -23.04 4.49 3.47
N LEU A 81 -22.81 3.19 3.64
CA LEU A 81 -22.76 2.17 2.60
C LEU A 81 -23.69 2.58 1.45
N ALA A 82 -23.10 3.03 0.32
CA ALA A 82 -23.81 3.12 -0.94
C ALA A 82 -24.21 1.69 -1.29
N SER A 83 -25.40 1.35 -0.83
CA SER A 83 -26.08 0.09 -1.02
C SER A 83 -26.77 0.18 -2.37
N ARG A 84 -26.18 -0.42 -3.40
CA ARG A 84 -26.84 -1.07 -4.54
C ARG A 84 -25.81 -1.60 -5.54
#